data_AF-A0A7V4ZFR9-F1
#
_entry.id   AF-A0A7V4ZFR9-F1
#
_cell.length_a   1.000
_cell.length_b   1.000
_cell.length_c   1.000
_cell.angle_alpha   90.00
_cell.angle_beta   90.00
_cell.angle_gamma   90.00
#
_symmetry.space_group_name_H-M   'P 1'
#
loop_
_entity.id
_entity.type
_entity.pdbx_description
1 polymer ?
#
loop_
_entity_poly.entity_id
_entity_poly.type
_entity_poly.pdbx_seq_one_letter_code
_entity_poly.pdbx_strand_id
1 'polypeptide(L)'
;MTNLTTKWEPVPESYEQFGGRGLIAKILVEEVPPLCEPLGPHNKLIFAPGLLGGTSLSSAGRLSVGGKSPLTGGVKEANAGGTAGVVLGRLDIKAIVVEGQPSDGRLYQLYVSPDKVELLPADEWRGLGTYATT
;
A
#
# COMPACT_ATOMS: atom_id res chain seq x y z
N MET A 1 8.61 7.99 -0.55
CA MET A 1 8.32 9.03 -1.55
C MET A 1 9.16 10.29 -1.41
N THR A 2 9.49 10.79 -0.21
CA THR A 2 10.34 12.00 -0.07
C THR A 2 11.69 11.90 -0.79
N ASN A 3 12.34 10.75 -0.70
CA ASN A 3 13.64 10.48 -1.34
C ASN A 3 13.53 9.62 -2.61
N LEU A 4 12.31 9.31 -3.06
CA LEU A 4 12.03 8.42 -4.20
C LEU A 4 12.78 7.07 -4.17
N THR A 5 12.96 6.51 -2.98
CA THR A 5 13.61 5.21 -2.77
C THR A 5 12.59 4.09 -2.54
N THR A 6 13.00 2.87 -2.87
CA THR A 6 12.27 1.63 -2.55
C THR A 6 13.16 0.77 -1.64
N LYS A 7 12.55 0.01 -0.72
CA LYS A 7 13.27 -0.91 0.18
C LYS A 7 12.42 -2.15 0.42
N TRP A 8 13.09 -3.30 0.44
CA TRP A 8 12.52 -4.54 0.94
C TRP A 8 12.94 -4.73 2.39
N GLU A 9 11.97 -5.01 3.25
CA GLU A 9 12.19 -5.21 4.67
C GLU A 9 11.59 -6.55 5.09
N PRO A 10 12.30 -7.31 5.94
CA PRO A 10 11.71 -8.50 6.54
C PRO A 10 10.51 -8.11 7.39
N VAL A 11 9.50 -8.96 7.41
CA VAL A 11 8.29 -8.76 8.21
C VAL A 11 8.67 -8.85 9.70
N PRO A 12 8.40 -7.82 10.52
CA PRO A 12 8.57 -7.90 11.97
C PRO A 12 7.69 -9.01 12.56
N GLU A 13 8.17 -9.68 13.61
CA GLU A 13 7.44 -10.76 14.31
C GLU A 13 6.04 -10.31 14.75
N SER A 14 5.92 -9.05 15.21
CA SER A 14 4.65 -8.44 15.62
C SER A 14 3.61 -8.35 14.50
N TYR A 15 4.02 -8.46 13.24
CA TYR A 15 3.16 -8.39 12.05
C TYR A 15 2.84 -9.77 11.48
N GLU A 16 3.48 -10.85 11.95
CA GLU A 16 3.35 -12.21 11.41
C GLU A 16 1.90 -12.71 11.34
N GLN A 17 1.11 -12.47 12.39
CA GLN A 17 -0.26 -12.96 12.47
C GLN A 17 -1.30 -12.05 11.79
N PHE A 18 -0.87 -10.91 11.24
CA PHE A 18 -1.76 -9.92 10.66
C PHE A 18 -1.75 -9.94 9.13
N GLY A 19 -2.87 -9.57 8.52
CA GLY A 19 -2.99 -9.31 7.10
C GLY A 19 -4.16 -8.36 6.82
N GLY A 20 -4.28 -7.88 5.59
CA GLY A 20 -5.34 -6.96 5.17
C GLY A 20 -5.54 -5.79 6.14
N ARG A 21 -6.81 -5.53 6.50
CA ARG A 21 -7.19 -4.48 7.47
C ARG A 21 -6.46 -4.59 8.81
N GLY A 22 -6.26 -5.80 9.33
CA GLY A 22 -5.62 -5.99 10.64
C GLY A 22 -4.18 -5.49 10.65
N LEU A 23 -3.44 -5.78 9.57
CA LEU A 23 -2.07 -5.30 9.40
C LEU A 23 -2.02 -3.79 9.22
N ILE A 24 -2.93 -3.22 8.42
CA ILE A 24 -3.04 -1.76 8.25
C ILE A 24 -3.26 -1.08 9.60
N ALA A 25 -4.21 -1.56 10.42
CA ALA A 25 -4.48 -0.98 11.72
C ALA A 25 -3.26 -1.06 12.66
N LYS A 26 -2.53 -2.18 12.64
CA LYS A 26 -1.32 -2.38 13.44
C LYS A 26 -0.21 -1.39 13.06
N ILE A 27 0.08 -1.25 11.77
CA ILE A 27 1.07 -0.29 11.25
C ILE A 27 0.65 1.15 11.60
N LEU A 28 -0.62 1.51 11.43
CA LEU A 28 -1.10 2.86 11.75
C LEU A 28 -0.95 3.21 13.23
N VAL A 29 -1.21 2.27 14.13
CA VAL A 29 -1.08 2.49 15.58
C VAL A 29 0.39 2.66 15.98
N GLU A 30 1.31 1.94 15.36
CA GLU A 30 2.72 1.94 15.74
C GLU A 30 3.53 3.03 15.05
N GLU A 31 3.20 3.36 13.80
CA GLU A 31 4.09 4.14 12.93
C GLU A 31 3.52 5.47 12.46
N VAL A 32 2.20 5.72 12.63
CA VAL A 32 1.57 6.97 12.17
C VAL A 32 1.20 7.85 13.36
N PRO A 33 1.75 9.09 13.46
CA PRO A 33 1.37 10.01 14.52
C PRO A 33 -0.14 10.29 14.49
N PRO A 34 -0.87 10.09 15.60
CA PRO A 34 -2.33 10.16 15.61
C PRO A 34 -2.86 11.55 15.25
N LEU A 35 -2.04 12.60 15.43
CA LEU A 35 -2.38 13.99 15.13
C LEU A 35 -1.79 14.50 13.81
N CYS A 36 -1.14 13.66 12.99
CA CYS A 36 -0.60 14.11 11.70
C CYS A 36 -1.71 14.52 10.72
N GLU A 37 -1.39 15.41 9.79
CA GLU A 37 -2.28 15.78 8.70
C GLU A 37 -2.52 14.57 7.76
N PRO A 38 -3.77 14.16 7.48
CA PRO A 38 -4.05 12.99 6.63
C PRO A 38 -3.49 13.08 5.21
N LEU A 39 -3.36 14.28 4.63
CA LEU A 39 -2.75 14.48 3.30
C LEU A 39 -1.27 14.86 3.38
N GLY A 40 -0.68 14.85 4.58
CA GLY A 40 0.71 15.21 4.81
C GLY A 40 1.67 14.02 4.72
N PRO A 41 2.99 14.29 4.75
CA PRO A 41 4.04 13.28 4.56
C PRO A 41 4.18 12.27 5.70
N HIS A 42 3.53 12.51 6.85
CA HIS A 42 3.56 11.63 8.02
C HIS A 42 2.44 10.58 8.02
N ASN A 43 1.45 10.70 7.14
CA ASN A 43 0.50 9.63 6.92
C ASN A 43 1.15 8.52 6.07
N LYS A 44 0.65 7.30 6.19
CA LYS A 44 1.07 6.16 5.38
C LYS A 44 -0.11 5.63 4.58
N LEU A 45 0.12 5.34 3.30
CA LEU A 45 -0.83 4.61 2.47
C LEU A 45 -0.35 3.17 2.35
N ILE A 46 -1.13 2.24 2.90
CA ILE A 46 -0.73 0.85 3.09
C ILE A 46 -1.60 -0.04 2.22
N PHE A 47 -0.98 -0.87 1.39
CA PHE A 47 -1.63 -1.91 0.59
C PHE A 47 -1.27 -3.26 1.21
N ALA A 48 -2.25 -3.99 1.72
CA ALA A 48 -2.03 -5.27 2.40
C ALA A 48 -2.97 -6.34 1.81
N PRO A 49 -2.47 -7.39 1.16
CA PRO A 49 -3.30 -8.56 0.84
C PRO A 49 -3.81 -9.22 2.13
N GLY A 50 -4.91 -9.97 2.04
CA GLY A 50 -5.32 -10.87 3.11
C GLY A 50 -4.26 -11.95 3.40
N LEU A 51 -4.27 -12.54 4.59
CA LEU A 51 -3.34 -13.61 4.99
C LEU A 51 -3.29 -14.78 3.99
N LEU A 52 -4.38 -15.02 3.27
CA LEU A 52 -4.53 -16.11 2.31
C LEU A 52 -4.48 -15.62 0.86
N GLY A 53 -4.08 -14.37 0.63
CA GLY A 53 -4.15 -13.68 -0.66
C GLY A 53 -3.48 -14.44 -1.81
N GLY A 54 -2.31 -15.04 -1.57
CA GLY A 54 -1.55 -15.78 -2.59
C GLY A 54 -1.96 -17.23 -2.82
N THR A 55 -2.93 -17.75 -2.05
CA THR A 55 -3.34 -19.17 -2.10
C THR A 55 -4.35 -19.46 -3.21
N SER A 56 -4.68 -20.74 -3.42
CA SER A 56 -5.77 -21.17 -4.31
C SER A 56 -7.15 -21.12 -3.66
N LEU A 57 -7.28 -20.58 -2.45
CA LEU A 57 -8.56 -20.52 -1.75
C LEU A 57 -9.50 -19.55 -2.46
N SER A 58 -10.72 -20.01 -2.72
CA SER A 58 -11.75 -19.21 -3.35
C SER A 58 -12.02 -17.92 -2.57
N SER A 59 -12.16 -16.81 -3.29
CA SER A 59 -12.44 -15.47 -2.73
C SER A 59 -11.38 -14.89 -1.77
N ALA A 60 -10.20 -15.52 -1.64
CA ALA A 60 -9.14 -15.06 -0.74
C ALA A 60 -8.26 -13.92 -1.30
N GLY A 61 -8.31 -13.66 -2.62
CA GLY A 61 -7.50 -12.66 -3.33
C GLY A 61 -7.83 -11.19 -3.07
N ARG A 62 -8.37 -10.86 -1.89
CA ARG A 62 -8.77 -9.50 -1.52
C ARG A 62 -7.55 -8.65 -1.19
N LEU A 63 -7.62 -7.37 -1.54
CA LEU A 63 -6.64 -6.35 -1.20
C LEU A 63 -7.29 -5.31 -0.29
N SER A 64 -6.69 -5.07 0.86
CA SER A 64 -7.02 -3.94 1.73
C SER A 64 -6.07 -2.78 1.45
N VAL A 65 -6.62 -1.57 1.36
CA VAL A 65 -5.85 -0.33 1.21
C VAL A 65 -6.31 0.67 2.25
N GLY A 66 -5.39 1.25 3.02
CA GLY A 66 -5.78 2.13 4.11
C GLY A 66 -4.69 3.07 4.62
N GLY A 67 -5.13 4.00 5.46
CA GLY A 67 -4.34 5.10 5.99
C GLY A 67 -5.18 5.94 6.96
N LYS A 68 -4.62 7.06 7.43
CA LYS A 68 -5.41 8.11 8.07
C LYS A 68 -6.29 8.79 7.02
N SER A 69 -7.58 8.91 7.31
CA SER A 69 -8.60 9.41 6.39
C SER A 69 -8.64 10.94 6.36
N PRO A 70 -8.54 11.59 5.19
CA PRO A 70 -8.77 13.03 5.08
C PRO A 70 -10.25 13.40 5.29
N LEU A 71 -11.17 12.48 5.03
CA LEU A 71 -12.61 12.74 5.19
C LEU A 71 -13.06 12.65 6.65
N THR A 72 -12.51 11.71 7.41
CA THR A 72 -13.00 11.40 8.77
C THR A 72 -11.98 11.70 9.87
N GLY A 73 -10.73 12.00 9.54
CA GLY A 73 -9.65 12.26 10.49
C GLY A 73 -9.16 11.03 11.27
N GLY A 74 -9.82 9.88 11.16
CA GLY A 74 -9.46 8.63 11.83
C GLY A 74 -8.85 7.60 10.90
N VAL A 75 -8.76 6.35 11.37
CA VAL A 75 -8.33 5.20 10.54
C VAL A 75 -9.39 4.88 9.50
N LYS A 76 -8.98 4.63 8.25
CA LYS A 76 -9.85 4.09 7.21
C LYS A 76 -9.14 2.99 6.42
N GLU A 77 -9.88 1.94 6.13
CA GLU A 77 -9.52 0.89 5.18
C GLU A 77 -10.63 0.72 4.14
N ALA A 78 -10.24 0.49 2.90
CA ALA A 78 -11.09 0.14 1.77
C ALA A 78 -10.63 -1.20 1.19
N ASN A 79 -11.58 -2.04 0.82
CA ASN A 79 -11.31 -3.39 0.36
C ASN A 79 -11.71 -3.57 -1.10
N ALA A 80 -10.81 -4.16 -1.89
CA ALA A 80 -11.01 -4.44 -3.30
C ALA A 80 -10.82 -5.95 -3.59
N GLY A 81 -11.54 -6.44 -4.61
CA GLY A 81 -11.23 -7.72 -5.24
C GLY A 81 -10.24 -7.54 -6.40
N GLY A 82 -10.11 -8.56 -7.24
CA GLY A 82 -9.23 -8.56 -8.41
C GLY A 82 -7.95 -9.35 -8.18
N THR A 83 -6.94 -9.10 -9.01
CA THR A 83 -5.71 -9.91 -9.07
C THR A 83 -4.61 -9.38 -8.15
N ALA A 84 -4.61 -8.09 -7.81
CA ALA A 84 -3.51 -7.45 -7.07
C ALA A 84 -3.22 -8.13 -5.73
N GLY A 85 -4.26 -8.47 -4.93
CA GLY A 85 -4.07 -9.17 -3.66
C GLY A 85 -3.45 -10.57 -3.84
N VAL A 86 -3.79 -11.27 -4.93
CA VAL A 86 -3.20 -12.57 -5.27
C VAL A 86 -1.76 -12.43 -5.70
N VAL A 87 -1.46 -11.47 -6.57
CA VAL A 87 -0.11 -11.22 -7.08
C VAL A 87 0.82 -10.83 -5.93
N LEU A 88 0.43 -9.92 -5.04
CA LEU A 88 1.25 -9.54 -3.89
C LEU A 88 1.53 -10.74 -2.98
N GLY A 89 0.52 -11.55 -2.66
CA GLY A 89 0.73 -12.77 -1.86
C GLY A 89 1.65 -13.79 -2.53
N ARG A 90 1.61 -13.92 -3.87
CA ARG A 90 2.51 -14.81 -4.63
C ARG A 90 3.93 -14.28 -4.76
N LEU A 91 4.11 -12.96 -4.65
CA LEU A 91 5.41 -12.31 -4.57
C LEU A 91 5.99 -12.33 -3.14
N ASP A 92 5.32 -13.01 -2.20
CA ASP A 92 5.67 -13.04 -0.78
C ASP A 92 5.70 -11.64 -0.13
N ILE A 93 4.85 -10.73 -0.64
CA ILE A 93 4.72 -9.37 -0.14
C ILE A 93 3.54 -9.29 0.82
N LYS A 94 3.85 -9.01 2.08
CA LYS A 94 2.84 -8.87 3.13
C LYS A 94 2.14 -7.51 3.13
N ALA A 95 2.87 -6.45 2.82
CA ALA A 95 2.34 -5.12 2.61
C ALA A 95 3.29 -4.29 1.76
N ILE A 96 2.73 -3.32 1.03
CA ILE A 96 3.46 -2.18 0.48
C ILE A 96 3.07 -0.96 1.33
N VAL A 97 4.05 -0.33 1.96
CA VAL A 97 3.85 0.86 2.80
C VAL A 97 4.43 2.06 2.06
N VAL A 98 3.56 2.99 1.66
CA VAL A 98 3.97 4.22 0.97
C VAL A 98 4.08 5.34 2.00
N GLU A 99 5.27 5.92 2.10
CA GLU A 99 5.61 6.96 3.09
C GLU A 99 6.12 8.24 2.43
N GLY A 100 5.95 9.37 3.12
CA GLY A 100 6.42 10.67 2.65
C GLY A 100 5.64 11.18 1.44
N GLN A 101 6.18 12.20 0.77
CA GLN A 101 5.53 12.84 -0.38
C GLN A 101 6.60 13.32 -1.37
N PRO A 102 6.42 13.14 -2.69
CA PRO A 102 7.36 13.69 -3.67
C PRO A 102 7.33 15.23 -3.62
N SER A 103 8.50 15.86 -3.66
CA SER A 103 8.63 17.33 -3.57
C SER A 103 8.43 18.06 -4.90
N ASP A 104 8.46 17.34 -6.01
CA ASP A 104 8.45 17.87 -7.37
C ASP A 104 7.06 17.90 -8.02
N GLY A 105 6.03 17.43 -7.32
CA GLY A 105 4.64 17.38 -7.80
C GLY A 105 4.40 16.38 -8.95
N ARG A 106 5.37 15.53 -9.28
CA ARG A 106 5.27 14.54 -10.34
C ARG A 106 4.47 13.31 -9.90
N LEU A 107 3.92 12.60 -10.88
CA LEU A 107 3.31 11.30 -10.66
C LEU A 107 4.36 10.19 -10.81
N TYR A 108 4.21 9.15 -9.98
CA TYR A 108 5.09 7.99 -9.99
C TYR A 108 4.26 6.70 -9.99
N GLN A 109 4.66 5.74 -10.81
CA GLN A 109 4.20 4.36 -10.74
C GLN A 109 5.19 3.53 -9.92
N LEU A 110 4.67 2.71 -9.01
CA LEU A 110 5.44 1.63 -8.40
C LEU A 110 5.34 0.38 -9.26
N TYR A 111 6.45 -0.03 -9.88
CA TYR A 111 6.59 -1.31 -10.55
C TYR A 111 7.15 -2.35 -9.57
N VAL A 112 6.50 -3.51 -9.47
CA VAL A 112 6.90 -4.61 -8.57
C VAL A 112 6.95 -5.92 -9.35
N SER A 113 8.05 -6.65 -9.20
CA SER A 113 8.28 -7.97 -9.76
C SER A 113 9.15 -8.79 -8.81
N PRO A 114 9.34 -10.11 -9.03
CA PRO A 114 10.20 -10.93 -8.19
C PRO A 114 11.64 -10.40 -8.06
N ASP A 115 12.17 -9.79 -9.12
CA ASP A 115 13.59 -9.40 -9.18
C ASP A 115 13.83 -7.92 -8.90
N LYS A 116 12.79 -7.08 -9.02
CA LYS A 116 12.94 -5.62 -8.94
C LYS A 116 11.71 -4.88 -8.45
N VAL A 117 11.96 -3.77 -7.76
CA VAL A 117 10.95 -2.79 -7.31
C VAL A 117 11.45 -1.38 -7.61
N GLU A 118 10.74 -0.66 -8.48
CA GLU A 118 11.18 0.62 -9.02
C GLU A 118 10.05 1.66 -9.01
N LEU A 119 10.41 2.92 -8.81
CA LEU A 119 9.52 4.06 -9.00
C LEU A 119 9.79 4.68 -10.38
N LEU A 120 8.81 4.59 -11.27
CA LEU A 120 8.89 5.11 -12.63
C LEU A 120 8.10 6.42 -12.72
N PRO A 121 8.60 7.45 -13.44
CA PRO A 121 7.78 8.62 -13.77
C PRO A 121 6.49 8.21 -14.49
N ALA A 122 5.38 8.88 -14.17
CA ALA A 122 4.06 8.56 -14.70
C ALA A 122 3.20 9.81 -14.98
N ASP A 123 3.86 10.94 -15.28
CA ASP A 123 3.17 12.22 -15.54
C ASP A 123 2.26 12.16 -16.78
N GLU A 124 2.56 11.27 -17.73
CA GLU A 124 1.75 11.00 -18.91
C GLU A 124 0.34 10.45 -18.57
N TRP A 125 0.13 9.92 -17.37
CA TRP A 125 -1.17 9.40 -16.92
C TRP A 125 -2.01 10.44 -16.20
N ARG A 126 -1.48 11.65 -16.01
CA ARG A 126 -2.17 12.72 -15.29
C ARG A 126 -3.48 13.07 -15.99
N GLY A 127 -4.57 13.03 -15.22
CA GLY A 127 -5.90 13.37 -15.71
C GLY A 127 -6.61 12.25 -16.50
N LEU A 128 -5.95 11.11 -16.71
CA LEU A 128 -6.59 9.95 -17.31
C LEU A 128 -7.44 9.19 -16.27
N GLY A 129 -8.49 8.51 -16.74
CA GLY A 129 -9.31 7.62 -15.92
C GLY A 129 -8.62 6.28 -15.66
N THR A 130 -9.03 5.55 -14.62
CA THR A 130 -8.39 4.31 -14.18
C THR A 130 -8.24 3.26 -15.29
N TYR A 131 -9.25 3.06 -16.15
CA TYR A 131 -9.18 2.10 -17.25
C TYR A 131 -8.20 2.48 -18.35
N ALA A 132 -7.92 3.78 -18.53
CA ALA A 132 -6.93 4.23 -19.52
C ALA A 132 -5.48 4.09 -19.00
N THR A 133 -5.32 3.79 -17.70
CA THR A 133 -4.01 3.68 -17.02
C THR A 133 -3.73 2.26 -16.51
N THR A 134 -4.51 1.25 -16.91
CA THR A 134 -4.33 -0.16 -16.50
C THR A 134 -3.80 -1.03 -17.63
#